data_AF-F9YPW3-F1
#
_entry.id   AF-F9YPW3-F1
#
_cell.length_a   1.000
_cell.length_b   1.000
_cell.length_c   1.000
_cell.angle_alpha   90.00
_cell.angle_beta   90.00
_cell.angle_gamma   90.00
#
_symmetry.space_group_name_H-M   'P 1'
#
loop_
_entity.id
_entity.type
_entity.pdbx_description
1 polymer ?
#
loop_
_entity_poly.entity_id
_entity_poly.type
_entity_poly.pdbx_seq_one_letter_code
_entity_poly.pdbx_strand_id
1 'polypeptide(L)'
;MKRTIPQSLNYVINGENVEFLSFSQRSATWSNVILSFVMGLIFSVVGVFVLDIEMNLFAFLRGEYGEETNIIALLSEGRLPVLVIGSLFSLVGTWVFVSAFFMIFSKGGYFVGTPTRLIHYKKGDVKIYMWELFTDEIEVDIDKNYIRFTLKIGKYERKDKTEVFVPYKVEVISAENVSKIERVARDRIRSLSHSAR
;
A
#
# COMPACT_ATOMS: atom_id res chain seq x y z
N MET A 1 -15.20 -5.22 24.79
CA MET A 1 -14.23 -6.33 24.73
C MET A 1 -12.85 -5.77 25.09
N LYS A 2 -12.22 -6.18 26.20
CA LYS A 2 -10.85 -5.74 26.54
C LYS A 2 -9.90 -6.29 25.46
N ARG A 3 -9.38 -5.41 24.60
CA ARG A 3 -8.35 -5.80 23.63
C ARG A 3 -7.06 -6.05 24.40
N THR A 4 -6.71 -7.31 24.58
CA THR A 4 -5.41 -7.72 25.11
C THR A 4 -4.33 -7.24 24.15
N ILE A 5 -3.50 -6.32 24.63
CA ILE A 5 -2.32 -5.82 23.90
C ILE A 5 -1.35 -7.01 23.75
N PRO A 6 -0.79 -7.26 22.56
CA PRO A 6 0.23 -8.30 22.39
C PRO A 6 1.39 -8.09 23.38
N GLN A 7 1.91 -9.17 24.00
CA GLN A 7 3.01 -9.06 24.97
C GLN A 7 4.25 -8.37 24.38
N SER A 8 4.55 -8.62 23.10
CA SER A 8 5.63 -7.95 22.38
C SER A 8 5.42 -6.45 22.25
N LEU A 9 4.17 -5.98 22.13
CA LEU A 9 3.86 -4.54 22.08
C LEU A 9 4.05 -3.90 23.46
N ASN A 10 3.68 -4.59 24.54
CA ASN A 10 3.98 -4.10 25.89
C ASN A 10 5.49 -3.94 26.13
N TYR A 11 6.31 -4.85 25.61
CA TYR A 11 7.77 -4.72 25.68
C TYR A 11 8.27 -3.45 24.95
N VAL A 12 7.72 -3.17 23.76
CA VAL A 12 8.10 -1.97 22.96
C VAL A 12 7.67 -0.66 23.63
N ILE A 13 6.49 -0.64 24.26
CA ILE A 13 6.00 0.52 25.03
C ILE A 13 6.96 0.84 26.19
N ASN A 14 7.67 -0.16 26.71
CA ASN A 14 8.72 0.01 27.71
C ASN A 14 8.24 0.74 28.99
N GLY A 15 7.01 0.46 29.43
CA GLY A 15 6.44 1.06 30.64
C GLY A 15 5.99 2.52 30.50
N GLU A 16 6.06 3.12 29.31
CA GLU A 16 5.49 4.45 29.07
C GLU A 16 3.97 4.45 29.25
N ASN A 17 3.42 5.59 29.70
CA ASN A 17 1.98 5.78 29.78
C ASN A 17 1.36 5.73 28.38
N VAL A 18 0.29 4.93 28.21
CA VAL A 18 -0.41 4.82 26.93
C VAL A 18 -1.52 5.86 26.88
N GLU A 19 -1.34 6.90 26.07
CA GLU A 19 -2.32 7.98 25.91
C GLU A 19 -3.46 7.56 24.98
N PHE A 20 -3.11 6.85 23.91
CA PHE A 20 -4.07 6.16 23.07
C PHE A 20 -3.51 4.84 22.53
N LEU A 21 -4.44 3.91 22.31
CA LEU A 21 -4.21 2.66 21.61
C LEU A 21 -5.32 2.53 20.57
N SER A 22 -4.95 2.42 19.31
CA SER A 22 -5.89 2.19 18.22
C SER A 22 -5.42 1.03 17.36
N PHE A 23 -6.35 0.22 16.89
CA PHE A 23 -6.06 -0.83 15.93
C PHE A 23 -6.56 -0.40 14.56
N SER A 24 -5.65 -0.34 13.59
CA SER A 24 -5.97 -0.12 12.20
C SER A 24 -6.41 -1.44 11.57
N GLN A 25 -7.67 -1.47 11.13
CA GLN A 25 -8.26 -2.68 10.56
C GLN A 25 -7.64 -3.09 9.22
N ARG A 26 -7.03 -2.14 8.50
CA ARG A 26 -6.54 -2.34 7.12
C ARG A 26 -5.18 -1.70 6.92
N SER A 27 -4.36 -2.32 6.08
CA SER A 27 -3.04 -1.77 5.72
C SER A 27 -3.03 -0.89 4.48
N ALA A 28 -4.12 -0.86 3.71
CA ALA A 28 -4.22 -0.10 2.46
C ALA A 28 -5.57 0.61 2.36
N THR A 29 -5.58 1.75 1.67
CA THR A 29 -6.80 2.49 1.37
C THR A 29 -7.59 1.78 0.26
N TRP A 30 -8.91 1.97 0.23
CA TRP A 30 -9.76 1.43 -0.84
C TRP A 30 -9.33 1.90 -2.23
N SER A 31 -8.86 3.15 -2.34
CA SER A 31 -8.36 3.69 -3.62
C SER A 31 -7.22 2.83 -4.17
N ASN A 32 -6.23 2.49 -3.33
CA ASN A 32 -5.08 1.68 -3.76
C ASN A 32 -5.50 0.24 -4.10
N VAL A 33 -6.43 -0.33 -3.35
CA VAL A 33 -6.98 -1.67 -3.63
C VAL A 33 -7.73 -1.69 -4.96
N ILE A 34 -8.63 -0.73 -5.18
CA ILE A 34 -9.41 -0.61 -6.42
C ILE A 34 -8.49 -0.37 -7.62
N LEU A 35 -7.54 0.55 -7.49
CA LEU A 35 -6.57 0.83 -8.55
C LEU A 35 -5.77 -0.42 -8.91
N SER A 36 -5.26 -1.14 -7.91
CA SER A 36 -4.50 -2.38 -8.14
C SER A 36 -5.38 -3.46 -8.79
N PHE A 37 -6.63 -3.60 -8.34
CA PHE A 37 -7.58 -4.53 -8.93
C PHE A 37 -7.85 -4.23 -10.41
N VAL A 38 -8.15 -2.97 -10.74
CA VAL A 38 -8.40 -2.52 -12.12
C VAL A 38 -7.16 -2.70 -12.99
N MET A 39 -5.99 -2.30 -12.52
CA MET A 39 -4.74 -2.48 -13.26
C MET A 39 -4.43 -3.95 -13.50
N GLY A 40 -4.64 -4.81 -12.50
CA GLY A 40 -4.48 -6.26 -12.63
C GLY A 40 -5.38 -6.84 -13.73
N LEU A 41 -6.65 -6.42 -13.78
CA LEU A 41 -7.56 -6.82 -14.85
C LEU A 41 -7.11 -6.32 -16.22
N ILE A 42 -6.74 -5.04 -16.34
CA ILE A 42 -6.29 -4.46 -17.62
C ILE A 42 -5.08 -5.21 -18.16
N PHE A 43 -4.04 -5.42 -17.35
CA PHE A 43 -2.84 -6.13 -17.80
C PHE A 43 -3.13 -7.59 -18.18
N SER A 44 -4.03 -8.25 -17.45
CA SER A 44 -4.44 -9.62 -17.76
C SER A 44 -5.17 -9.68 -19.11
N VAL A 45 -6.13 -8.79 -19.33
CA VAL A 45 -6.91 -8.70 -20.59
C VAL A 45 -5.99 -8.36 -21.76
N VAL A 46 -5.10 -7.38 -21.62
CA VAL A 46 -4.15 -7.01 -22.68
C VAL A 46 -3.23 -8.19 -23.00
N GLY A 47 -2.72 -8.89 -21.99
CA GLY A 47 -1.86 -10.07 -22.19
C GLY A 47 -2.59 -11.18 -22.96
N VAL A 48 -3.80 -11.53 -22.54
CA VAL A 48 -4.62 -12.55 -23.22
C VAL A 48 -5.00 -12.11 -24.64
N PHE A 49 -5.37 -10.85 -24.83
CA PHE A 49 -5.73 -10.30 -26.13
C PHE A 49 -4.56 -10.33 -27.13
N VAL A 50 -3.35 -9.99 -26.69
CA VAL A 50 -2.15 -10.08 -27.53
C VAL A 50 -1.87 -11.53 -27.93
N LEU A 51 -2.00 -12.47 -26.99
CA LEU A 51 -1.83 -13.90 -27.30
C LEU A 51 -2.89 -14.41 -28.27
N ASP A 52 -4.15 -14.03 -28.08
CA ASP A 52 -5.28 -14.42 -28.93
C ASP A 52 -5.13 -13.86 -30.36
N ILE A 53 -4.77 -12.57 -30.51
CA ILE A 53 -4.49 -11.98 -31.84
C ILE A 53 -3.37 -12.74 -32.54
N GLU A 54 -2.27 -13.02 -31.85
CA GLU A 54 -1.13 -13.71 -32.46
C GLU A 54 -1.48 -15.12 -32.88
N MET A 55 -2.20 -15.88 -32.04
CA MET A 55 -2.65 -17.22 -32.37
C MET A 55 -3.61 -17.20 -33.58
N ASN A 56 -4.59 -16.30 -33.57
CA ASN A 56 -5.55 -16.17 -34.66
C ASN A 56 -4.92 -15.68 -35.98
N LEU A 57 -3.98 -14.73 -35.90
CA LEU A 57 -3.22 -14.24 -37.05
C LEU A 57 -2.32 -15.35 -37.61
N PHE A 58 -1.69 -16.14 -36.76
CA PHE A 58 -0.86 -17.27 -37.16
C PHE A 58 -1.68 -18.34 -37.90
N ALA A 59 -2.82 -18.74 -37.31
CA ALA A 59 -3.76 -19.68 -37.93
C ALA A 59 -4.25 -19.17 -39.30
N PHE A 60 -4.60 -17.88 -39.37
CA PHE A 60 -5.04 -17.23 -40.61
C PHE A 60 -3.97 -17.27 -41.71
N LEU A 61 -2.71 -16.92 -41.38
CA LEU A 61 -1.62 -16.88 -42.37
C LEU A 61 -1.26 -18.27 -42.93
N ARG A 62 -1.50 -19.34 -42.17
CA ARG A 62 -1.32 -20.73 -42.65
C ARG A 62 -2.52 -21.30 -43.40
N GLY A 63 -3.64 -20.58 -43.46
CA GLY A 63 -4.90 -21.10 -44.00
C GLY A 63 -5.55 -22.16 -43.10
N GLU A 64 -5.08 -22.30 -41.86
CA GLU A 64 -5.54 -23.24 -40.83
C GLU A 64 -6.58 -22.58 -39.90
N TYR A 65 -7.34 -21.61 -40.42
CA TYR A 65 -8.29 -20.83 -39.60
C TYR A 65 -9.42 -21.73 -39.08
N GLY A 66 -9.45 -21.98 -37.77
CA GLY A 66 -10.38 -22.88 -37.12
C GLY A 66 -9.78 -24.22 -36.67
N GLU A 67 -8.50 -24.49 -36.96
CA GLU A 67 -7.76 -25.61 -36.36
C GLU A 67 -6.99 -25.16 -35.10
N GLU A 68 -6.80 -26.07 -34.14
CA GLU A 68 -6.02 -25.79 -32.93
C GLU A 68 -4.54 -25.57 -33.30
N THR A 69 -4.11 -24.32 -33.30
CA THR A 69 -2.71 -23.97 -33.53
C THR A 69 -1.86 -24.35 -32.32
N ASN A 70 -0.85 -25.18 -32.56
CA ASN A 70 0.05 -25.64 -31.50
C ASN A 70 1.11 -24.57 -31.19
N ILE A 71 1.31 -24.29 -29.90
CA ILE A 71 2.33 -23.35 -29.40
C ILE A 71 3.74 -23.71 -29.91
N ILE A 72 4.03 -25.01 -30.10
CA ILE A 72 5.30 -25.50 -30.64
C ILE A 72 5.53 -24.98 -32.08
N ALA A 73 4.47 -24.90 -32.89
CA ALA A 73 4.55 -24.37 -34.24
C ALA A 73 4.86 -22.86 -34.24
N LEU A 74 4.22 -22.07 -33.36
CA LEU A 74 4.54 -20.65 -33.20
C LEU A 74 5.99 -20.41 -32.77
N LEU A 75 6.52 -21.25 -31.87
CA LEU A 75 7.91 -21.15 -31.41
C LEU A 75 8.90 -21.42 -32.54
N SER A 76 8.60 -22.37 -33.42
CA SER A 76 9.45 -22.71 -34.57
C SER A 76 9.51 -21.62 -35.64
N GLU A 77 8.50 -20.74 -35.72
CA GLU A 77 8.44 -19.63 -36.68
C GLU A 77 8.96 -18.28 -36.12
N GLY A 78 9.65 -18.30 -34.98
CA GLY A 78 10.30 -17.08 -34.47
C GLY A 78 9.35 -16.07 -33.84
N ARG A 79 8.09 -16.44 -33.54
CA ARG A 79 7.13 -15.58 -32.80
C ARG A 79 7.33 -15.57 -31.28
N LEU A 80 8.44 -16.16 -30.83
CA LEU A 80 8.83 -16.21 -29.42
C LEU A 80 8.80 -14.84 -28.71
N PRO A 81 9.23 -13.72 -29.32
CA PRO A 81 9.17 -12.42 -28.64
C PRO A 81 7.74 -12.00 -28.26
N VAL A 82 6.77 -12.19 -29.15
CA VAL A 82 5.39 -11.75 -28.89
C VAL A 82 4.70 -12.67 -27.89
N LEU A 83 4.94 -13.99 -27.97
CA LEU A 83 4.49 -14.95 -26.97
C LEU A 83 5.04 -14.63 -25.57
N VAL A 84 6.32 -14.27 -25.47
CA VAL A 84 6.95 -13.84 -24.22
C VAL A 84 6.30 -12.56 -23.69
N ILE A 85 6.10 -11.56 -24.54
CA ILE A 85 5.46 -10.30 -24.14
C ILE A 85 4.04 -10.54 -23.64
N GLY A 86 3.19 -11.24 -24.41
CA GLY A 86 1.81 -11.53 -24.03
C GLY A 86 1.72 -12.32 -22.72
N SER A 87 2.59 -13.32 -22.55
CA SER A 87 2.67 -14.12 -21.33
C SER A 87 3.10 -13.29 -20.12
N LEU A 88 4.11 -12.42 -20.27
CA LEU A 88 4.57 -11.55 -19.20
C LEU A 88 3.48 -10.57 -18.76
N PHE A 89 2.77 -9.95 -19.70
CA PHE A 89 1.65 -9.05 -19.39
C PHE A 89 0.52 -9.78 -18.63
N SER A 90 0.18 -10.99 -19.06
CA SER A 90 -0.83 -11.83 -18.39
C SER A 90 -0.40 -12.23 -16.97
N LEU A 91 0.85 -12.64 -16.79
CA LEU A 91 1.41 -13.01 -15.49
C LEU A 91 1.49 -11.82 -14.53
N VAL A 92 1.96 -10.67 -15.01
CA VAL A 92 2.01 -9.42 -14.23
C VAL A 92 0.60 -8.99 -13.83
N GLY A 93 -0.35 -9.04 -14.76
CA GLY A 93 -1.75 -8.73 -14.47
C GLY A 93 -2.33 -9.63 -13.38
N THR A 94 -2.13 -10.94 -13.50
CA THR A 94 -2.58 -11.93 -12.53
C THR A 94 -1.94 -11.68 -11.15
N TRP A 95 -0.63 -11.44 -11.13
CA TRP A 95 0.10 -11.13 -9.90
C TRP A 95 -0.46 -9.89 -9.20
N VAL A 96 -0.63 -8.79 -9.93
CA VAL A 96 -1.18 -7.53 -9.42
C VAL A 96 -2.60 -7.75 -8.91
N PHE A 97 -3.44 -8.48 -9.65
CA PHE A 97 -4.80 -8.81 -9.24
C PHE A 97 -4.85 -9.61 -7.92
N VAL A 98 -4.03 -10.65 -7.82
CA VAL A 98 -3.93 -11.48 -6.61
C VAL A 98 -3.41 -10.65 -5.43
N SER A 99 -2.45 -9.74 -5.65
CA SER A 99 -1.97 -8.84 -4.61
C SER A 99 -3.08 -7.89 -4.10
N ALA A 100 -3.94 -7.40 -4.99
CA ALA A 100 -5.08 -6.56 -4.62
C ALA A 100 -6.05 -7.34 -3.72
N PHE A 101 -6.29 -8.61 -4.02
CA PHE A 101 -7.10 -9.49 -3.18
C PHE A 101 -6.47 -9.66 -1.78
N PHE A 102 -5.17 -9.91 -1.70
CA PHE A 102 -4.47 -10.00 -0.41
C PHE A 102 -4.50 -8.69 0.38
N MET A 103 -4.48 -7.52 -0.27
CA MET A 103 -4.58 -6.23 0.39
C MET A 103 -5.93 -6.03 1.10
N ILE A 104 -7.02 -6.60 0.59
CA ILE A 104 -8.36 -6.52 1.22
C ILE A 104 -8.35 -7.17 2.62
N PHE A 105 -7.64 -8.30 2.76
CA PHE A 105 -7.57 -9.04 4.03
C PHE A 105 -6.39 -8.64 4.92
N SER A 106 -5.52 -7.75 4.43
CA SER A 106 -4.32 -7.34 5.14
C SER A 106 -4.64 -6.36 6.26
N LYS A 107 -4.43 -6.81 7.50
CA LYS A 107 -4.63 -6.00 8.71
C LYS A 107 -3.55 -4.90 8.84
N GLY A 108 -3.94 -3.73 9.37
CA GLY A 108 -3.08 -2.54 9.49
C GLY A 108 -2.11 -2.58 10.67
N GLY A 109 -2.55 -3.11 11.81
CA GLY A 109 -1.72 -3.23 13.03
C GLY A 109 -2.14 -2.26 14.13
N TYR A 110 -1.37 -2.24 15.22
CA TYR A 110 -1.62 -1.38 16.37
C TYR A 110 -0.85 -0.08 16.26
N PHE A 111 -1.50 1.01 16.62
CA PHE A 111 -0.91 2.33 16.78
C PHE A 111 -1.04 2.74 18.24
N VAL A 112 0.08 3.08 18.87
CA VAL A 112 0.16 3.47 20.27
C VAL A 112 0.80 4.84 20.37
N GLY A 113 0.07 5.80 20.93
CA GLY A 113 0.64 7.08 21.33
C GLY A 113 1.10 7.02 22.77
N THR A 114 2.36 7.36 23.00
CA THR A 114 2.95 7.59 24.32
C THR A 114 3.37 9.05 24.44
N PRO A 115 3.79 9.55 25.61
CA PRO A 115 4.26 10.93 25.75
C PRO A 115 5.43 11.30 24.84
N THR A 116 6.26 10.33 24.43
CA THR A 116 7.49 10.58 23.67
C THR A 116 7.38 10.23 22.18
N ARG A 117 6.52 9.27 21.83
CA ARG A 117 6.52 8.70 20.48
C ARG A 117 5.19 8.08 20.07
N LEU A 118 5.01 7.97 18.76
CA LEU A 118 4.02 7.12 18.11
C LEU A 118 4.68 5.78 17.73
N ILE A 119 4.06 4.68 18.12
CA ILE A 119 4.53 3.33 17.82
C ILE A 119 3.52 2.66 16.88
N HIS A 120 3.98 2.16 15.74
CA HIS A 120 3.23 1.26 14.87
C HIS A 120 3.77 -0.15 15.01
N TYR A 121 2.91 -1.09 15.42
CA TYR A 121 3.24 -2.50 15.58
C TYR A 121 2.38 -3.36 14.66
N LYS A 122 3.01 -4.19 13.82
CA LYS A 122 2.34 -5.10 12.91
C LYS A 122 3.07 -6.43 12.83
N LYS A 123 2.48 -7.48 13.43
CA LYS A 123 2.98 -8.88 13.37
C LYS A 123 4.49 -9.00 13.67
N GLY A 124 4.98 -8.28 14.68
CA GLY A 124 6.39 -8.29 15.07
C GLY A 124 7.24 -7.18 14.44
N ASP A 125 6.79 -6.56 13.35
CA ASP A 125 7.41 -5.34 12.81
C ASP A 125 7.03 -4.14 13.69
N VAL A 126 8.02 -3.29 13.98
CA VAL A 126 7.90 -2.13 14.87
C VAL A 126 8.48 -0.92 14.19
N LYS A 127 7.65 0.11 14.03
CA LYS A 127 8.09 1.44 13.60
C LYS A 127 7.81 2.44 14.70
N ILE A 128 8.81 3.26 14.99
CA ILE A 128 8.76 4.24 16.07
C ILE A 128 9.00 5.61 15.46
N TYR A 129 8.09 6.53 15.75
CA TYR A 129 8.11 7.90 15.27
C TYR A 129 8.11 8.85 16.46
N MET A 130 9.20 9.56 16.67
CA MET A 130 9.27 10.58 17.73
C MET A 130 8.36 11.76 17.38
N TRP A 131 7.66 12.33 18.37
CA TRP A 131 6.68 13.39 18.11
C TRP A 131 7.31 14.65 17.46
N GLU A 132 8.59 14.89 17.71
CA GLU A 132 9.37 16.00 17.14
C GLU A 132 9.51 15.91 15.62
N LEU A 133 9.40 14.70 15.05
CA LEU A 133 9.49 14.46 13.61
C LEU A 133 8.20 14.83 12.87
N PHE A 134 7.10 15.06 13.57
CA PHE A 134 5.82 15.40 12.95
C PHE A 134 5.69 16.90 12.71
N THR A 135 4.99 17.26 11.64
CA THR A 135 4.53 18.63 11.40
C THR A 135 3.17 18.85 12.07
N ASP A 136 2.68 20.09 12.05
CA ASP A 136 1.33 20.46 12.47
C ASP A 136 0.24 20.11 11.45
N GLU A 137 0.66 19.64 10.26
CA GLU A 137 -0.21 19.15 9.20
C GLU A 137 -0.71 17.72 9.52
N ILE A 138 -1.97 17.67 9.93
CA ILE A 138 -2.70 16.43 10.23
C ILE A 138 -4.00 16.46 9.44
N GLU A 139 -4.15 15.51 8.52
CA GLU A 139 -5.39 15.29 7.77
C GLU A 139 -6.26 14.28 8.52
N VAL A 140 -7.54 14.61 8.73
CA VAL A 140 -8.50 13.72 9.40
C VAL A 140 -9.77 13.61 8.57
N ASP A 141 -10.25 12.38 8.43
CA ASP A 141 -11.57 12.05 7.90
C ASP A 141 -12.26 11.14 8.92
N ILE A 142 -13.19 11.72 9.69
CA ILE A 142 -13.88 11.04 10.79
C ILE A 142 -14.79 9.95 10.24
N ASP A 143 -15.50 10.23 9.14
CA ASP A 143 -16.44 9.29 8.52
C ASP A 143 -15.73 8.03 8.02
N LYS A 144 -14.52 8.19 7.46
CA LYS A 144 -13.69 7.08 7.00
C LYS A 144 -12.79 6.48 8.09
N ASN A 145 -12.86 6.99 9.31
CA ASN A 145 -11.97 6.62 10.42
C ASN A 145 -10.49 6.66 9.99
N TYR A 146 -10.09 7.76 9.36
CA TYR A 146 -8.80 7.92 8.74
C TYR A 146 -8.08 9.14 9.30
N ILE A 147 -6.78 8.97 9.60
CA ILE A 147 -5.89 10.07 9.96
C ILE A 147 -4.54 9.87 9.29
N ARG A 148 -3.99 10.96 8.76
CA ARG A 148 -2.66 11.01 8.17
C ARG A 148 -1.85 12.11 8.81
N PHE A 149 -0.64 11.75 9.20
CA PHE A 149 0.35 12.65 9.73
C PHE A 149 1.45 12.90 8.70
N THR A 150 1.86 14.15 8.54
CA THR A 150 3.03 14.52 7.74
C THR A 150 4.27 14.63 8.64
N LEU A 151 5.41 14.14 8.17
CA LEU A 151 6.69 14.22 8.86
C LEU A 151 7.55 15.34 8.28
N LYS A 152 8.40 15.94 9.12
CA LYS A 152 9.44 16.90 8.74
C LYS A 152 10.55 16.25 7.91
N ILE A 153 10.67 14.92 7.99
CA ILE A 153 11.61 14.13 7.21
C ILE A 153 10.94 13.56 5.96
N GLY A 154 11.73 13.31 4.93
CA GLY A 154 11.24 12.89 3.63
C GLY A 154 12.35 12.49 2.68
N LYS A 155 12.04 12.46 1.40
CA LYS A 155 12.98 12.22 0.31
C LYS A 155 12.87 13.31 -0.75
N TYR A 156 13.97 13.57 -1.44
CA TYR A 156 13.94 14.40 -2.64
C TYR A 156 13.56 13.53 -3.84
N GLU A 157 12.55 13.95 -4.59
CA GLU A 157 12.13 13.32 -5.83
C GLU A 157 12.32 14.30 -6.99
N ARG A 158 12.81 13.80 -8.12
CA ARG A 158 12.96 14.60 -9.34
C ARG A 158 11.64 14.65 -10.07
N LYS A 159 11.02 15.84 -10.16
CA LYS A 159 9.84 16.11 -11.00
C LYS A 159 10.20 17.15 -12.04
N ASP A 160 10.02 16.82 -13.32
CA ASP A 160 10.18 17.74 -14.45
C ASP A 160 11.45 18.59 -14.41
N LYS A 161 12.58 17.95 -14.09
CA LYS A 161 13.94 18.51 -13.96
C LYS A 161 14.26 19.26 -12.66
N THR A 162 13.33 19.41 -11.72
CA THR A 162 13.57 20.03 -10.41
C THR A 162 13.54 18.97 -9.30
N GLU A 163 14.43 19.08 -8.32
CA GLU A 163 14.35 18.28 -7.09
C GLU A 163 13.33 18.88 -6.13
N VAL A 164 12.31 18.10 -5.78
CA VAL A 164 11.24 18.50 -4.89
C VAL A 164 11.30 17.65 -3.64
N PHE A 165 11.25 18.29 -2.46
CA PHE A 165 11.17 17.57 -1.19
C PHE A 165 9.77 16.98 -1.00
N VAL A 166 9.68 15.68 -0.78
CA VAL A 166 8.46 14.93 -0.53
C VAL A 166 8.50 14.36 0.89
N PRO A 167 7.73 14.91 1.83
CA PRO A 167 7.71 14.46 3.22
C PRO A 167 7.12 13.05 3.33
N TYR A 168 7.61 12.28 4.29
CA TYR A 168 7.01 11.00 4.63
C TYR A 168 5.66 11.19 5.32
N LYS A 169 4.79 10.20 5.16
CA LYS A 169 3.42 10.21 5.68
C LYS A 169 3.18 8.94 6.50
N VAL A 170 2.55 9.09 7.66
CA VAL A 170 2.06 7.98 8.47
C VAL A 170 0.55 7.98 8.40
N GLU A 171 -0.01 6.93 7.81
CA GLU A 171 -1.45 6.77 7.63
C GLU A 171 -1.99 5.73 8.61
N VAL A 172 -3.04 6.11 9.34
CA VAL A 172 -3.80 5.22 10.21
C VAL A 172 -5.18 5.05 9.61
N ILE A 173 -5.40 3.88 9.01
CA ILE A 173 -6.60 3.59 8.20
C ILE A 173 -7.59 2.78 9.03
N SER A 174 -8.86 3.19 9.03
CA SER A 174 -9.93 2.52 9.79
C SER A 174 -9.55 2.33 11.26
N ALA A 175 -9.03 3.39 11.87
CA ALA A 175 -8.67 3.42 13.28
C ALA A 175 -9.89 3.70 14.15
N GLU A 176 -9.95 3.07 15.32
CA GLU A 176 -10.95 3.46 16.31
C GLU A 176 -10.58 4.79 16.95
N ASN A 177 -11.61 5.62 17.18
CA ASN A 177 -11.54 6.85 17.94
C ASN A 177 -10.52 7.86 17.38
N VAL A 178 -10.61 8.15 16.09
CA VAL A 178 -9.71 9.06 15.37
C VAL A 178 -9.67 10.45 15.99
N SER A 179 -10.79 10.96 16.51
CA SER A 179 -10.84 12.25 17.21
C SER A 179 -9.95 12.28 18.46
N LYS A 180 -9.89 11.18 19.23
CA LYS A 180 -8.96 11.09 20.37
C LYS A 180 -7.51 11.07 19.89
N ILE A 181 -7.20 10.32 18.83
CA ILE A 181 -5.85 10.23 18.26
C ILE A 181 -5.38 11.61 17.81
N GLU A 182 -6.21 12.34 17.06
CA GLU A 182 -5.86 13.68 16.56
C GLU A 182 -5.60 14.65 17.71
N ARG A 183 -6.49 14.69 18.71
CA ARG A 183 -6.33 15.61 19.84
C ARG A 183 -5.01 15.37 20.57
N VAL A 184 -4.73 14.11 20.93
CA VAL A 184 -3.49 13.75 21.64
C VAL A 184 -2.27 14.09 20.78
N ALA A 185 -2.30 13.77 19.48
CA ALA A 185 -1.19 14.07 18.58
C ALA A 185 -0.94 15.58 18.45
N ARG A 186 -1.99 16.40 18.29
CA ARG A 186 -1.85 17.87 18.23
C ARG A 186 -1.28 18.44 19.51
N ASP A 187 -1.77 17.99 20.66
CA ASP A 187 -1.29 18.46 21.97
C ASP A 187 0.21 18.14 22.14
N ARG A 188 0.63 16.93 21.75
CA ARG A 188 2.04 16.51 21.79
C ARG A 188 2.90 17.34 20.85
N ILE A 189 2.52 17.46 19.58
CA ILE A 189 3.27 18.22 18.58
C ILE A 189 3.41 19.70 18.98
N ARG A 190 2.35 20.31 19.52
CA ARG A 190 2.39 21.71 20.00
C ARG A 190 3.21 21.89 21.26
N SER A 191 3.14 20.96 22.21
CA SER A 191 3.92 21.05 23.45
C SER A 191 5.43 21.10 23.16
N LEU A 192 5.87 20.34 22.17
CA LEU A 192 7.27 20.27 21.75
C LEU A 192 7.70 21.47 20.90
N SER A 193 6.82 22.03 20.08
CA SER A 193 7.13 23.25 19.31
C SER A 193 7.26 24.49 20.21
N HIS A 194 6.52 24.54 21.31
CA HIS A 194 6.60 25.63 22.28
C HIS A 194 7.76 25.49 23.27
N SER A 195 8.21 24.26 23.58
CA SER A 195 9.37 24.04 24.45
C SER A 195 10.72 24.35 23.77
N ALA A 196 10.75 24.59 22.46
CA ALA A 196 11.96 24.88 21.69
C ALA A 196 12.22 26.38 21.47
N ARG A 197 11.46 27.26 22.13
CA ARG A 197 11.68 28.72 22.18
C ARG A 197 12.15 29.13 23.56
#